data_AF-A0A9R1B9K5-F1
#
_entry.id   AF-A0A9R1B9K5-F1
#
_cell.length_a   1.000
_cell.length_b   1.000
_cell.length_c   1.000
_cell.angle_alpha   90.00
_cell.angle_beta   90.00
_cell.angle_gamma   90.00
#
_symmetry.space_group_name_H-M   'P 1'
#
loop_
_entity.id
_entity.type
_entity.pdbx_description
1 polymer ?
#
loop_
_entity_poly.entity_id
_entity_poly.type
_entity_poly.pdbx_seq_one_letter_code
_entity_poly.pdbx_strand_id
1 'polypeptide(L)'
;MQRLRRLSPFFIPKILINMASGHVSMKYGFQGPNHAAVTACATGAHSIGDATRMIQFGDADVMVAGGTESSIDALSIAGFSRLRALSTKYNSLPQASSRPFDCGRDGFVIGEGCGVMVLEALDHAMERGAKIYAEVRGYGMSGDAHHITQPQNDGRGAILAMERALEQSGLQADQIDYLNAHATSTPLGDAVEATAIKSVFGHHATSGGLALSSTKGAIGHLLGAAGSVEAIFTVLAIHHGVAPPTLNLEQPDPLFESAFMPLTAAKKMPIRAAISNSFGFGGTNASLLFSCPP
;
A
#
# COMPACT_ATOMS: atom_id res chain seq x y z
N MET A 1 42.59 4.43 -10.21
CA MET A 1 42.60 5.46 -9.14
C MET A 1 41.96 6.79 -9.54
N GLN A 2 42.22 7.38 -10.73
CA GLN A 2 41.68 8.72 -11.08
C GLN A 2 40.13 8.84 -11.11
N ARG A 3 39.39 7.78 -11.43
CA ARG A 3 37.91 7.82 -11.44
C ARG A 3 37.29 7.89 -10.04
N LEU A 4 37.90 7.25 -9.04
CA LEU A 4 37.43 7.30 -7.65
C LEU A 4 37.57 8.71 -7.03
N ARG A 5 38.53 9.52 -7.53
CA ARG A 5 38.71 10.91 -7.08
C ARG A 5 37.53 11.83 -7.45
N ARG A 6 36.68 11.42 -8.40
CA ARG A 6 35.46 12.16 -8.78
C ARG A 6 34.24 11.74 -7.96
N LEU A 7 34.36 10.80 -7.03
CA LEU A 7 33.27 10.38 -6.17
C LEU A 7 32.80 11.58 -5.33
N SER A 8 31.48 11.85 -5.37
CA SER A 8 30.91 12.95 -4.61
C SER A 8 31.10 12.71 -3.11
N PRO A 9 31.46 13.74 -2.31
CA PRO A 9 31.47 13.62 -0.86
C PRO A 9 30.06 13.35 -0.29
N PHE A 10 29.01 13.64 -1.06
CA PHE A 10 27.62 13.37 -0.69
C PHE A 10 27.12 12.01 -1.17
N PHE A 11 27.99 11.13 -1.70
CA PHE A 11 27.55 9.82 -2.19
C PHE A 11 26.82 9.01 -1.11
N ILE A 12 27.41 8.87 0.08
CA ILE A 12 26.81 8.09 1.16
C ILE A 12 25.46 8.68 1.61
N PRO A 13 25.35 9.98 1.96
CA PRO A 13 24.05 10.57 2.28
C PRO A 13 22.99 10.47 1.17
N LYS A 14 23.39 10.37 -0.10
CA LYS A 14 22.43 10.26 -1.21
C LYS A 14 21.82 8.86 -1.37
N ILE A 15 22.47 7.81 -0.86
CA ILE A 15 22.01 6.42 -1.05
C ILE A 15 21.45 5.79 0.23
N LEU A 16 21.55 6.49 1.36
CA LEU A 16 20.98 6.04 2.62
C LEU A 16 19.47 6.29 2.64
N ILE A 17 18.69 5.21 2.70
CA ILE A 17 17.22 5.24 2.64
C ILE A 17 16.59 6.10 3.74
N ASN A 18 17.22 6.19 4.92
CA ASN A 18 16.69 6.92 6.06
C ASN A 18 16.91 8.44 5.94
N MET A 19 17.56 8.91 4.88
CA MET A 19 17.82 10.33 4.71
C MET A 19 16.55 11.11 4.36
N ALA A 20 15.49 10.47 3.88
CA ALA A 20 14.19 11.12 3.73
C ALA A 20 13.66 11.65 5.08
N SER A 21 13.62 10.80 6.11
CA SER A 21 13.20 11.21 7.46
C SER A 21 14.19 12.20 8.08
N GLY A 22 15.50 12.02 7.86
CA GLY A 22 16.54 12.97 8.28
C GLY A 22 16.39 14.37 7.68
N HIS A 23 16.10 14.48 6.38
CA HIS A 23 15.91 15.76 5.70
C HIS A 23 14.62 16.47 6.14
N VAL A 24 13.55 15.72 6.37
CA VAL A 24 12.29 16.29 6.88
C VAL A 24 12.47 16.78 8.31
N SER A 25 13.06 15.97 9.20
CA SER A 25 13.25 16.34 10.60
C SER A 25 14.12 17.58 10.75
N MET A 26 15.25 17.65 10.05
CA MET A 26 16.15 18.81 10.12
C MET A 26 15.55 20.08 9.51
N LYS A 27 14.67 19.95 8.50
CA LYS A 27 14.00 21.09 7.87
C LYS A 27 13.02 21.78 8.83
N TYR A 28 12.30 21.00 9.63
CA TYR A 28 11.24 21.50 10.51
C TYR A 28 11.63 21.52 12.00
N GLY A 29 12.84 21.06 12.34
CA GLY A 29 13.32 21.01 13.73
C GLY A 29 12.63 19.94 14.58
N PHE A 30 12.09 18.87 13.97
CA PHE A 30 11.46 17.77 14.70
C PHE A 30 12.51 16.92 15.40
N GLN A 31 12.39 16.77 16.71
CA GLN A 31 13.36 16.10 17.58
C GLN A 31 12.83 14.83 18.25
N GLY A 32 11.61 14.39 17.88
CA GLY A 32 11.06 13.10 18.29
C GLY A 32 11.71 11.92 17.54
N PRO A 33 11.07 10.74 17.51
CA PRO A 33 11.58 9.57 16.81
C PRO A 33 11.90 9.85 15.34
N ASN A 34 13.17 9.67 14.95
CA ASN A 34 13.62 9.74 13.57
C ASN A 34 13.85 8.32 13.04
N HIS A 35 12.83 7.77 12.39
CA HIS A 35 12.73 6.35 12.03
C HIS A 35 12.45 6.15 10.52
N ALA A 36 12.82 4.98 10.00
CA ALA A 36 12.45 4.53 8.66
C ALA A 36 12.34 3.00 8.62
N ALA A 37 11.15 2.48 8.35
CA ALA A 37 10.97 1.06 8.04
C ALA A 37 11.38 0.81 6.57
N VAL A 38 11.91 -0.37 6.26
CA VAL A 38 12.22 -0.78 4.88
C VAL A 38 11.83 -2.23 4.66
N THR A 39 10.77 -2.43 3.90
CA THR A 39 10.10 -3.72 3.70
C THR A 39 9.66 -3.88 2.25
N ALA A 40 10.55 -3.51 1.32
CA ALA A 40 10.28 -3.51 -0.12
C ALA A 40 8.98 -2.75 -0.45
N CYS A 41 8.05 -3.35 -1.18
CA CYS A 41 6.77 -2.75 -1.58
C CYS A 41 5.84 -2.41 -0.40
N ALA A 42 6.09 -2.96 0.80
CA ALA A 42 5.33 -2.67 2.02
C ALA A 42 5.92 -1.53 2.87
N THR A 43 7.01 -0.89 2.41
CA THR A 43 7.76 0.14 3.15
C THR A 43 6.87 1.28 3.65
N GLY A 44 6.06 1.87 2.77
CA GLY A 44 5.17 2.98 3.14
C GLY A 44 4.11 2.58 4.16
N ALA A 45 3.57 1.36 4.07
CA ALA A 45 2.58 0.85 5.00
C ALA A 45 3.20 0.57 6.39
N HIS A 46 4.35 -0.10 6.44
CA HIS A 46 5.08 -0.32 7.69
C HIS A 46 5.53 0.99 8.33
N SER A 47 5.97 1.98 7.54
CA SER A 47 6.38 3.29 8.08
C SER A 47 5.21 4.03 8.75
N ILE A 48 4.00 3.95 8.19
CA ILE A 48 2.77 4.49 8.80
C ILE A 48 2.38 3.68 10.03
N GLY A 49 2.42 2.36 9.95
CA GLY A 49 2.08 1.46 11.06
C GLY A 49 3.00 1.62 12.28
N ASP A 50 4.32 1.70 12.05
CA ASP A 50 5.32 1.88 13.11
C ASP A 50 5.19 3.27 13.75
N ALA A 51 4.94 4.32 12.96
CA ALA A 51 4.65 5.65 13.48
C ALA A 51 3.37 5.68 14.32
N THR A 52 2.33 4.92 13.92
CA THR A 52 1.11 4.74 14.73
C THR A 52 1.44 4.09 16.07
N ARG A 53 2.32 3.08 16.09
CA ARG A 53 2.75 2.42 17.33
C ARG A 53 3.54 3.33 18.25
N MET A 54 4.44 4.15 17.71
CA MET A 54 5.19 5.14 18.49
C MET A 54 4.25 6.13 19.19
N ILE A 55 3.21 6.60 18.50
CA ILE A 55 2.18 7.47 19.11
C ILE A 55 1.41 6.72 20.21
N GLN A 56 0.95 5.51 19.92
CA GLN A 56 0.20 4.70 20.88
C GLN A 56 1.00 4.35 22.14
N PHE A 57 2.32 4.26 22.03
CA PHE A 57 3.21 3.96 23.14
C PHE A 57 3.70 5.21 23.88
N GLY A 58 3.37 6.41 23.39
CA GLY A 58 3.76 7.69 24.01
C GLY A 58 5.17 8.17 23.63
N ASP A 59 5.77 7.62 22.57
CA ASP A 59 7.09 8.08 22.08
C ASP A 59 6.98 9.44 21.35
N ALA A 60 5.80 9.79 20.83
CA ALA A 60 5.51 11.07 20.17
C ALA A 60 4.00 11.37 20.15
N ASP A 61 3.62 12.66 20.19
CA ASP A 61 2.23 13.06 19.96
C ASP A 61 1.90 13.21 18.47
N VAL A 62 2.91 13.52 17.64
CA VAL A 62 2.78 13.75 16.19
C VAL A 62 3.89 13.03 15.46
N MET A 63 3.55 12.31 14.38
CA MET A 63 4.50 11.68 13.48
C MET A 63 4.23 12.07 12.03
N VAL A 64 5.29 12.42 11.30
CA VAL A 64 5.25 12.57 9.84
C VAL A 64 5.71 11.26 9.22
N ALA A 65 4.78 10.51 8.62
CA ALA A 65 5.02 9.12 8.22
C ALA A 65 4.56 8.85 6.79
N GLY A 66 5.23 7.92 6.11
CA GLY A 66 4.94 7.59 4.73
C GLY A 66 6.09 6.88 4.04
N GLY A 67 6.07 6.84 2.71
CA GLY A 67 7.09 6.23 1.88
C GLY A 67 7.43 7.08 0.67
N THR A 68 8.64 6.92 0.14
CA THR A 68 9.12 7.57 -1.07
C THR A 68 9.93 6.59 -1.89
N GLU A 69 9.87 6.73 -3.22
CA GLU A 69 10.71 5.98 -4.16
C GLU A 69 10.98 6.80 -5.41
N SER A 70 12.19 6.70 -5.96
CA SER A 70 12.53 7.12 -7.32
C SER A 70 13.54 6.14 -7.90
N SER A 71 13.02 5.07 -8.51
CA SER A 71 13.80 3.93 -9.01
C SER A 71 13.53 3.68 -10.50
N ILE A 72 13.23 4.76 -11.25
CA ILE A 72 13.11 4.72 -12.72
C ILE A 72 14.49 5.05 -13.31
N ASP A 73 15.38 4.06 -13.26
CA ASP A 73 16.72 4.14 -13.82
C ASP A 73 17.10 2.85 -14.55
N ALA A 74 18.18 2.91 -15.33
CA ALA A 74 18.60 1.81 -16.18
C ALA A 74 18.82 0.49 -15.42
N LEU A 75 19.42 0.54 -14.23
CA LEU A 75 19.73 -0.67 -13.47
C LEU A 75 18.47 -1.25 -12.83
N SER A 76 17.60 -0.40 -12.33
CA SER A 76 16.32 -0.79 -11.71
C SER A 76 15.38 -1.42 -12.73
N ILE A 77 15.18 -0.78 -13.90
CA ILE A 77 14.41 -1.37 -15.01
C ILE A 77 15.02 -2.71 -15.43
N ALA A 78 16.34 -2.77 -15.68
CA ALA A 78 17.01 -4.00 -16.12
C ALA A 78 16.88 -5.12 -15.08
N GLY A 79 17.04 -4.81 -13.80
CA GLY A 79 16.93 -5.76 -12.69
C GLY A 79 15.53 -6.37 -12.60
N PHE A 80 14.49 -5.54 -12.53
CA PHE A 80 13.11 -6.04 -12.44
C PHE A 80 12.65 -6.73 -13.73
N SER A 81 13.08 -6.26 -14.92
CA SER A 81 12.85 -7.00 -16.18
C SER A 81 13.51 -8.37 -16.16
N ARG A 82 14.74 -8.48 -15.62
CA ARG A 82 15.45 -9.77 -15.57
C ARG A 82 14.81 -10.75 -14.59
N LEU A 83 14.18 -10.23 -13.53
CA LEU A 83 13.33 -10.98 -12.59
C LEU A 83 11.97 -11.36 -13.18
N ARG A 84 11.61 -10.86 -14.38
CA ARG A 84 10.30 -11.05 -15.02
C ARG A 84 9.14 -10.51 -14.19
N ALA A 85 9.38 -9.40 -13.47
CA ALA A 85 8.37 -8.76 -12.64
C ALA A 85 7.61 -7.64 -13.38
N LEU A 86 8.19 -7.10 -14.46
CA LEU A 86 7.63 -5.97 -15.21
C LEU A 86 6.74 -6.41 -16.37
N SER A 87 5.72 -5.59 -16.65
CA SER A 87 4.97 -5.68 -17.91
C SER A 87 5.90 -5.50 -19.11
N THR A 88 5.70 -6.31 -20.15
CA THR A 88 6.49 -6.26 -21.39
C THR A 88 5.63 -6.34 -22.65
N LYS A 89 4.44 -6.92 -22.57
CA LYS A 89 3.53 -7.10 -23.72
C LYS A 89 2.96 -5.77 -24.23
N TYR A 90 2.85 -4.77 -23.37
CA TYR A 90 2.12 -3.52 -23.64
C TYR A 90 3.03 -2.31 -23.91
N ASN A 91 4.28 -2.54 -24.29
CA ASN A 91 5.23 -1.44 -24.58
C ASN A 91 4.74 -0.46 -25.66
N SER A 92 3.94 -0.93 -26.63
CA SER A 92 3.33 -0.08 -27.67
C SER A 92 2.04 0.63 -27.22
N LEU A 93 1.46 0.24 -26.08
CA LEU A 93 0.24 0.82 -25.51
C LEU A 93 0.42 1.09 -24.00
N PRO A 94 1.32 2.01 -23.59
CA PRO A 94 1.74 2.14 -22.18
C PRO A 94 0.59 2.39 -21.19
N GLN A 95 -0.44 3.11 -21.60
CA GLN A 95 -1.61 3.41 -20.76
C GLN A 95 -2.45 2.18 -20.41
N ALA A 96 -2.30 1.09 -21.17
CA ALA A 96 -2.99 -0.17 -20.96
C ALA A 96 -2.12 -1.22 -20.24
N SER A 97 -0.86 -0.90 -19.91
CA SER A 97 0.10 -1.88 -19.37
C SER A 97 -0.23 -2.35 -17.96
N SER A 98 -0.55 -1.41 -17.06
CA SER A 98 -0.94 -1.74 -15.68
C SER A 98 -2.42 -2.04 -15.63
N ARG A 99 -2.77 -3.31 -15.43
CA ARG A 99 -4.13 -3.85 -15.50
C ARG A 99 -4.39 -4.83 -14.35
N PRO A 100 -4.48 -4.35 -13.09
CA PRO A 100 -4.70 -5.24 -11.96
C PRO A 100 -5.96 -6.09 -12.16
N PHE A 101 -5.91 -7.36 -11.77
CA PHE A 101 -7.01 -8.33 -11.87
C PHE A 101 -7.48 -8.70 -13.29
N ASP A 102 -6.93 -8.10 -14.34
CA ASP A 102 -7.27 -8.43 -15.73
C ASP A 102 -6.59 -9.73 -16.18
N CYS A 103 -7.26 -10.54 -17.01
CA CYS A 103 -6.70 -11.76 -17.60
C CYS A 103 -5.44 -11.50 -18.44
N GLY A 104 -5.31 -10.30 -19.02
CA GLY A 104 -4.18 -9.90 -19.86
C GLY A 104 -2.92 -9.49 -19.09
N ARG A 105 -2.98 -9.35 -17.76
CA ARG A 105 -1.86 -8.87 -16.94
C ARG A 105 -0.59 -9.70 -17.08
N ASP A 106 0.57 -9.05 -17.14
CA ASP A 106 1.85 -9.72 -17.39
C ASP A 106 3.01 -9.23 -16.51
N GLY A 107 2.73 -8.38 -15.53
CA GLY A 107 3.72 -7.78 -14.65
C GLY A 107 3.36 -6.34 -14.31
N PHE A 108 4.02 -5.78 -13.31
CA PHE A 108 3.74 -4.40 -12.89
C PHE A 108 4.47 -3.37 -13.76
N VAL A 109 4.05 -2.11 -13.69
CA VAL A 109 4.75 -0.96 -14.29
C VAL A 109 5.41 -0.18 -13.16
N ILE A 110 6.72 0.07 -13.22
CA ILE A 110 7.41 0.89 -12.20
C ILE A 110 6.87 2.32 -12.28
N GLY A 111 6.45 2.86 -11.13
CA GLY A 111 6.22 4.28 -10.94
C GLY A 111 7.14 4.83 -9.85
N GLU A 112 7.13 6.15 -9.68
CA GLU A 112 7.90 6.86 -8.66
C GLU A 112 7.05 7.93 -7.98
N GLY A 113 7.43 8.32 -6.76
CA GLY A 113 6.72 9.34 -6.02
C GLY A 113 6.88 9.22 -4.50
N CYS A 114 5.97 9.86 -3.79
CA CYS A 114 5.95 9.88 -2.34
C CYS A 114 4.52 10.07 -1.83
N GLY A 115 4.17 9.39 -0.74
CA GLY A 115 2.97 9.64 0.04
C GLY A 115 3.36 9.93 1.49
N VAL A 116 2.86 11.03 2.05
CA VAL A 116 3.13 11.41 3.44
C VAL A 116 1.83 11.78 4.14
N MET A 117 1.66 11.29 5.36
CA MET A 117 0.57 11.62 6.27
C MET A 117 1.14 12.23 7.56
N VAL A 118 0.34 13.09 8.18
CA VAL A 118 0.56 13.51 9.57
C VAL A 118 -0.35 12.66 10.44
N LEU A 119 0.26 11.82 11.27
CA LEU A 119 -0.41 11.03 12.30
C LEU A 119 -0.30 11.77 13.63
N GLU A 120 -1.33 11.69 14.44
CA GLU A 120 -1.43 12.49 15.66
C GLU A 120 -2.26 11.77 16.71
N ALA A 121 -1.86 11.90 17.98
CA ALA A 121 -2.65 11.45 19.12
C ALA A 121 -4.01 12.17 19.14
N LEU A 122 -5.09 11.42 19.34
CA LEU A 122 -6.45 11.94 19.22
C LEU A 122 -6.69 13.13 20.17
N ASP A 123 -6.30 12.99 21.44
CA ASP A 123 -6.48 14.05 22.44
C ASP A 123 -5.71 15.33 22.06
N HIS A 124 -4.47 15.17 21.59
CA HIS A 124 -3.64 16.29 21.13
C HIS A 124 -4.27 16.98 19.90
N ALA A 125 -4.79 16.20 18.93
CA ALA A 125 -5.50 16.73 17.76
C ALA A 125 -6.77 17.50 18.16
N MET A 126 -7.55 16.96 19.09
CA MET A 126 -8.78 17.57 19.59
C MET A 126 -8.52 18.85 20.35
N GLU A 127 -7.52 18.86 21.24
CA GLU A 127 -7.16 20.03 22.06
C GLU A 127 -6.81 21.25 21.19
N ARG A 128 -6.07 21.04 20.09
CA ARG A 128 -5.72 22.11 19.16
C ARG A 128 -6.72 22.35 18.03
N GLY A 129 -7.86 21.65 18.03
CA GLY A 129 -8.91 21.79 17.01
C GLY A 129 -8.48 21.39 15.60
N ALA A 130 -7.65 20.35 15.47
CA ALA A 130 -7.18 19.85 14.17
C ALA A 130 -8.32 19.22 13.35
N LYS A 131 -8.26 19.37 12.02
CA LYS A 131 -9.13 18.59 11.12
C LYS A 131 -8.68 17.13 11.12
N ILE A 132 -9.57 16.22 11.50
CA ILE A 132 -9.33 14.78 11.49
C ILE A 132 -9.95 14.17 10.21
N TYR A 133 -9.15 13.43 9.44
CA TYR A 133 -9.62 12.79 8.20
C TYR A 133 -10.16 11.38 8.44
N ALA A 134 -9.45 10.60 9.24
CA ALA A 134 -9.75 9.22 9.60
C ALA A 134 -8.92 8.83 10.83
N GLU A 135 -9.30 7.74 11.48
CA GLU A 135 -8.54 7.11 12.57
C GLU A 135 -7.77 5.89 12.02
N VAL A 136 -6.51 5.69 12.43
CA VAL A 136 -5.78 4.43 12.17
C VAL A 136 -6.19 3.40 13.22
N ARG A 137 -6.98 2.42 12.82
CA ARG A 137 -7.60 1.44 13.73
C ARG A 137 -6.87 0.11 13.80
N GLY A 138 -6.13 -0.23 12.75
CA GLY A 138 -5.47 -1.52 12.65
C GLY A 138 -4.19 -1.45 11.84
N TYR A 139 -3.18 -2.16 12.32
CA TYR A 139 -1.89 -2.37 11.66
C TYR A 139 -1.53 -3.85 11.80
N GLY A 140 -2.05 -4.64 10.86
CA GLY A 140 -1.79 -6.07 10.78
C GLY A 140 -0.52 -6.34 9.99
N MET A 141 0.38 -7.14 10.57
CA MET A 141 1.61 -7.56 9.93
C MET A 141 1.66 -9.08 9.83
N SER A 142 2.28 -9.63 8.80
CA SER A 142 2.57 -11.06 8.72
C SER A 142 3.79 -11.33 7.83
N GLY A 143 4.20 -12.60 7.80
CA GLY A 143 5.22 -13.10 6.87
C GLY A 143 4.70 -14.33 6.14
N ASP A 144 4.95 -14.43 4.83
CA ASP A 144 4.61 -15.62 4.05
C ASP A 144 5.52 -16.80 4.40
N ALA A 145 6.80 -16.53 4.71
CA ALA A 145 7.82 -17.56 4.95
C ALA A 145 7.89 -18.63 3.84
N HIS A 146 7.70 -18.21 2.58
CA HIS A 146 7.51 -19.11 1.44
C HIS A 146 8.60 -18.99 0.36
N HIS A 147 8.64 -17.86 -0.36
CA HIS A 147 9.59 -17.63 -1.45
C HIS A 147 10.08 -16.17 -1.43
N ILE A 148 11.26 -15.90 -1.99
CA ILE A 148 11.88 -14.56 -1.96
C ILE A 148 11.08 -13.50 -2.74
N THR A 149 10.29 -13.91 -3.74
CA THR A 149 9.54 -12.99 -4.62
C THR A 149 8.12 -13.43 -4.94
N GLN A 150 7.73 -14.67 -4.60
CA GLN A 150 6.42 -15.20 -4.92
C GLN A 150 5.62 -15.34 -3.63
N PRO A 151 4.34 -14.93 -3.63
CA PRO A 151 3.50 -15.14 -2.47
C PRO A 151 3.19 -16.64 -2.31
N GLN A 152 2.79 -17.04 -1.11
CA GLN A 152 2.28 -18.40 -0.88
C GLN A 152 0.96 -18.60 -1.62
N ASN A 153 0.79 -19.72 -2.32
CA ASN A 153 -0.37 -19.97 -3.20
C ASN A 153 -1.74 -19.92 -2.49
N ASP A 154 -1.80 -20.27 -1.20
CA ASP A 154 -3.03 -20.19 -0.41
C ASP A 154 -3.30 -18.78 0.17
N GLY A 155 -2.39 -17.83 -0.05
CA GLY A 155 -2.49 -16.46 0.44
C GLY A 155 -2.43 -16.32 1.95
N ARG A 156 -1.90 -17.30 2.70
CA ARG A 156 -1.97 -17.32 4.17
C ARG A 156 -1.39 -16.07 4.81
N GLY A 157 -0.27 -15.54 4.31
CA GLY A 157 0.30 -14.31 4.82
C GLY A 157 -0.62 -13.10 4.62
N ALA A 158 -1.19 -12.92 3.42
CA ALA A 158 -2.15 -11.86 3.14
C ALA A 158 -3.41 -11.97 4.04
N ILE A 159 -3.94 -13.19 4.23
CA ILE A 159 -5.04 -13.48 5.15
C ILE A 159 -4.68 -13.02 6.57
N LEU A 160 -3.53 -13.47 7.09
CA LEU A 160 -3.08 -13.12 8.45
C LEU A 160 -2.90 -11.61 8.65
N ALA A 161 -2.38 -10.89 7.65
CA ALA A 161 -2.22 -9.45 7.73
C ALA A 161 -3.58 -8.75 7.87
N MET A 162 -4.57 -9.12 7.04
CA MET A 162 -5.92 -8.55 7.12
C MET A 162 -6.65 -8.94 8.42
N GLU A 163 -6.59 -10.21 8.82
CA GLU A 163 -7.19 -10.71 10.07
C GLU A 163 -6.65 -9.96 11.30
N ARG A 164 -5.33 -9.73 11.36
CA ARG A 164 -4.69 -8.99 12.47
C ARG A 164 -5.07 -7.51 12.48
N ALA A 165 -5.24 -6.88 11.32
CA ALA A 165 -5.71 -5.50 11.25
C ALA A 165 -7.16 -5.37 11.73
N LEU A 166 -8.02 -6.31 11.35
CA LEU A 166 -9.40 -6.43 11.84
C LEU A 166 -9.44 -6.66 13.36
N GLU A 167 -8.67 -7.62 13.86
CA GLU A 167 -8.60 -7.95 15.30
C GLU A 167 -8.22 -6.72 16.14
N GLN A 168 -7.20 -5.97 15.72
CA GLN A 168 -6.79 -4.75 16.41
C GLN A 168 -7.85 -3.64 16.38
N SER A 169 -8.61 -3.55 15.28
CA SER A 169 -9.63 -2.51 15.12
C SER A 169 -10.89 -2.74 15.95
N GLY A 170 -11.15 -4.01 16.34
CA GLY A 170 -12.40 -4.47 16.92
C GLY A 170 -13.56 -4.59 15.92
N LEU A 171 -13.33 -4.34 14.63
CA LEU A 171 -14.34 -4.45 13.58
C LEU A 171 -14.40 -5.88 13.01
N GLN A 172 -15.60 -6.27 12.59
CA GLN A 172 -15.87 -7.49 11.84
C GLN A 172 -15.67 -7.25 10.34
N ALA A 173 -15.45 -8.32 9.58
CA ALA A 173 -15.21 -8.24 8.14
C ALA A 173 -16.37 -7.62 7.35
N ASP A 174 -17.62 -7.81 7.80
CA ASP A 174 -18.83 -7.22 7.21
C ASP A 174 -19.02 -5.73 7.51
N GLN A 175 -18.16 -5.14 8.36
CA GLN A 175 -18.14 -3.71 8.65
C GLN A 175 -17.15 -2.93 7.77
N ILE A 176 -16.39 -3.61 6.91
CA ILE A 176 -15.44 -2.96 5.99
C ILE A 176 -16.15 -2.59 4.69
N ASP A 177 -16.21 -1.30 4.39
CA ASP A 177 -16.94 -0.81 3.22
C ASP A 177 -16.05 -0.81 1.95
N TYR A 178 -14.75 -0.57 2.09
CA TYR A 178 -13.80 -0.49 0.97
C TYR A 178 -12.46 -1.18 1.24
N LEU A 179 -11.89 -1.83 0.23
CA LEU A 179 -10.53 -2.41 0.25
C LEU A 179 -9.74 -1.94 -0.97
N ASN A 180 -8.64 -1.21 -0.71
CA ASN A 180 -7.61 -0.89 -1.69
C ASN A 180 -6.57 -2.00 -1.70
N ALA A 181 -6.64 -2.87 -2.72
CA ALA A 181 -5.82 -4.04 -2.86
C ALA A 181 -4.39 -3.70 -3.25
N HIS A 182 -3.46 -4.58 -2.87
CA HIS A 182 -2.08 -4.47 -3.31
C HIS A 182 -1.91 -4.77 -4.81
N ALA A 183 -2.79 -5.59 -5.41
CA ALA A 183 -2.73 -6.13 -6.76
C ALA A 183 -1.98 -5.25 -7.76
N THR A 184 -0.85 -5.79 -8.22
CA THR A 184 0.19 -5.07 -8.95
C THR A 184 0.12 -5.31 -10.46
N SER A 185 -0.93 -5.97 -10.95
CA SER A 185 -1.01 -6.47 -12.33
C SER A 185 -0.06 -7.65 -12.57
N THR A 186 0.13 -8.49 -11.56
CA THR A 186 0.93 -9.72 -11.68
C THR A 186 0.03 -10.95 -11.73
N PRO A 187 0.32 -11.96 -12.58
CA PRO A 187 -0.54 -13.14 -12.71
C PRO A 187 -0.80 -13.85 -11.37
N LEU A 188 0.26 -14.21 -10.65
CA LEU A 188 0.17 -14.94 -9.39
C LEU A 188 -0.26 -14.04 -8.22
N GLY A 189 0.31 -12.84 -8.10
CA GLY A 189 0.06 -11.95 -6.96
C GLY A 189 -1.40 -11.52 -6.86
N ASP A 190 -1.97 -11.04 -7.96
CA ASP A 190 -3.36 -10.58 -8.01
C ASP A 190 -4.34 -11.73 -7.72
N ALA A 191 -4.06 -12.94 -8.22
CA ALA A 191 -4.90 -14.13 -7.99
C ALA A 191 -4.87 -14.59 -6.52
N VAL A 192 -3.68 -14.60 -5.92
CA VAL A 192 -3.48 -14.96 -4.51
C VAL A 192 -4.17 -13.94 -3.59
N GLU A 193 -4.02 -12.64 -3.86
CA GLU A 193 -4.69 -11.62 -3.06
C GLU A 193 -6.21 -11.69 -3.20
N ALA A 194 -6.75 -11.87 -4.42
CA ALA A 194 -8.19 -12.03 -4.63
C ALA A 194 -8.76 -13.22 -3.83
N THR A 195 -8.03 -14.34 -3.80
CA THR A 195 -8.39 -15.53 -3.01
C THR A 195 -8.34 -15.24 -1.51
N ALA A 196 -7.30 -14.55 -1.03
CA ALA A 196 -7.17 -14.15 0.37
C ALA A 196 -8.32 -13.21 0.81
N ILE A 197 -8.67 -12.23 -0.03
CA ILE A 197 -9.80 -11.32 0.22
C ILE A 197 -11.11 -12.11 0.30
N LYS A 198 -11.38 -12.99 -0.66
CA LYS A 198 -12.58 -13.84 -0.62
C LYS A 198 -12.63 -14.71 0.65
N SER A 199 -11.48 -15.18 1.13
CA SER A 199 -11.38 -15.96 2.37
C SER A 199 -11.68 -15.14 3.63
N VAL A 200 -11.15 -13.92 3.75
CA VAL A 200 -11.34 -13.07 4.94
C VAL A 200 -12.75 -12.47 4.99
N PHE A 201 -13.27 -12.01 3.86
CA PHE A 201 -14.55 -11.30 3.80
C PHE A 201 -15.74 -12.21 3.49
N GLY A 202 -15.49 -13.46 3.05
CA GLY A 202 -16.50 -14.49 2.88
C GLY A 202 -17.76 -13.99 2.17
N HIS A 203 -18.89 -14.08 2.88
CA HIS A 203 -20.18 -13.64 2.34
C HIS A 203 -20.19 -12.17 1.92
N HIS A 204 -19.53 -11.27 2.68
CA HIS A 204 -19.49 -9.83 2.41
C HIS A 204 -18.84 -9.48 1.07
N ALA A 205 -17.80 -10.22 0.68
CA ALA A 205 -17.22 -10.11 -0.65
C ALA A 205 -18.16 -10.67 -1.73
N THR A 206 -18.73 -11.85 -1.51
CA THR A 206 -19.57 -12.53 -2.52
C THR A 206 -20.96 -11.93 -2.72
N SER A 207 -21.46 -11.15 -1.75
CA SER A 207 -22.72 -10.41 -1.86
C SER A 207 -22.56 -9.05 -2.56
N GLY A 208 -21.32 -8.62 -2.84
CA GLY A 208 -21.01 -7.29 -3.33
C GLY A 208 -21.09 -6.19 -2.25
N GLY A 209 -21.11 -6.58 -0.97
CA GLY A 209 -21.09 -5.67 0.17
C GLY A 209 -19.75 -4.95 0.35
N LEU A 210 -18.65 -5.60 -0.05
CA LEU A 210 -17.31 -5.02 -0.06
C LEU A 210 -17.00 -4.33 -1.39
N ALA A 211 -16.71 -3.03 -1.38
CA ALA A 211 -16.08 -2.38 -2.52
C ALA A 211 -14.58 -2.74 -2.59
N LEU A 212 -14.11 -3.17 -3.76
CA LEU A 212 -12.73 -3.63 -3.98
C LEU A 212 -12.14 -2.93 -5.19
N SER A 213 -10.91 -2.42 -5.11
CA SER A 213 -10.15 -2.00 -6.30
C SER A 213 -8.65 -2.02 -6.09
N SER A 214 -7.88 -1.91 -7.18
CA SER A 214 -6.47 -1.52 -7.13
C SER A 214 -6.22 -0.26 -7.94
N THR A 215 -5.55 0.71 -7.33
CA THR A 215 -5.23 2.00 -7.94
C THR A 215 -3.94 1.99 -8.75
N LYS A 216 -3.18 0.89 -8.74
CA LYS A 216 -1.91 0.75 -9.48
C LYS A 216 -2.10 0.73 -11.00
N GLY A 217 -3.32 0.48 -11.48
CA GLY A 217 -3.68 0.68 -12.89
C GLY A 217 -3.51 2.13 -13.36
N ALA A 218 -3.68 3.09 -12.44
CA ALA A 218 -3.59 4.52 -12.74
C ALA A 218 -2.20 5.12 -12.48
N ILE A 219 -1.56 4.73 -11.36
CA ILE A 219 -0.31 5.36 -10.90
C ILE A 219 0.93 4.48 -11.13
N GLY A 220 0.76 3.26 -11.63
CA GLY A 220 1.81 2.23 -11.63
C GLY A 220 2.09 1.70 -10.22
N HIS A 221 3.21 0.99 -10.07
CA HIS A 221 3.66 0.48 -8.78
C HIS A 221 4.78 1.39 -8.23
N LEU A 222 4.44 2.17 -7.21
CA LEU A 222 5.37 3.13 -6.59
C LEU A 222 6.35 2.51 -5.58
N LEU A 223 6.55 1.18 -5.63
CA LEU A 223 7.46 0.40 -4.78
C LEU A 223 7.37 0.81 -3.30
N GLY A 224 8.44 1.38 -2.71
CA GLY A 224 8.46 1.79 -1.31
C GLY A 224 7.42 2.86 -0.93
N ALA A 225 6.95 3.66 -1.88
CA ALA A 225 5.90 4.66 -1.67
C ALA A 225 4.47 4.09 -1.82
N ALA A 226 4.30 2.91 -2.41
CA ALA A 226 2.99 2.38 -2.79
C ALA A 226 2.01 2.33 -1.61
N GLY A 227 2.39 1.66 -0.51
CA GLY A 227 1.52 1.54 0.66
C GLY A 227 1.16 2.88 1.31
N SER A 228 2.00 3.91 1.19
CA SER A 228 1.70 5.24 1.74
C SER A 228 0.76 6.05 0.86
N VAL A 229 0.92 6.00 -0.47
CA VAL A 229 0.01 6.67 -1.40
C VAL A 229 -1.36 5.98 -1.39
N GLU A 230 -1.39 4.66 -1.30
CA GLU A 230 -2.61 3.87 -1.23
C GLU A 230 -3.34 4.05 0.11
N ALA A 231 -2.62 4.19 1.22
CA ALA A 231 -3.21 4.60 2.49
C ALA A 231 -3.88 5.98 2.39
N ILE A 232 -3.26 6.96 1.72
CA ILE A 232 -3.86 8.27 1.46
C ILE A 232 -5.14 8.13 0.63
N PHE A 233 -5.13 7.33 -0.44
CA PHE A 233 -6.34 7.08 -1.23
C PHE A 233 -7.45 6.42 -0.42
N THR A 234 -7.12 5.48 0.46
CA THR A 234 -8.07 4.82 1.35
C THR A 234 -8.69 5.81 2.35
N VAL A 235 -7.90 6.71 2.93
CA VAL A 235 -8.38 7.78 3.82
C VAL A 235 -9.23 8.80 3.05
N LEU A 236 -8.84 9.17 1.84
CA LEU A 236 -9.63 10.05 0.98
C LEU A 236 -10.94 9.40 0.52
N ALA A 237 -10.96 8.07 0.34
CA ALA A 237 -12.19 7.34 0.03
C ALA A 237 -13.19 7.45 1.18
N ILE A 238 -12.74 7.31 2.44
CA ILE A 238 -13.55 7.59 3.64
C ILE A 238 -14.01 9.05 3.64
N HIS A 239 -13.09 10.00 3.49
CA HIS A 239 -13.39 11.43 3.60
C HIS A 239 -14.38 11.94 2.54
N HIS A 240 -14.28 11.44 1.31
CA HIS A 240 -15.11 11.89 0.19
C HIS A 240 -16.31 10.99 -0.09
N GLY A 241 -16.37 9.79 0.49
CA GLY A 241 -17.39 8.79 0.17
C GLY A 241 -17.32 8.35 -1.29
N VAL A 242 -16.11 8.14 -1.82
CA VAL A 242 -15.88 7.70 -3.20
C VAL A 242 -14.78 6.62 -3.23
N ALA A 243 -15.16 5.41 -3.61
CA ALA A 243 -14.21 4.32 -3.84
C ALA A 243 -13.56 4.46 -5.24
N PRO A 244 -12.22 4.48 -5.34
CA PRO A 244 -11.49 4.54 -6.61
C PRO A 244 -11.75 3.33 -7.53
N PRO A 245 -11.68 3.50 -8.86
CA PRO A 245 -11.77 2.39 -9.81
C PRO A 245 -10.43 1.62 -9.95
N THR A 246 -10.55 0.40 -10.47
CA THR A 246 -9.47 -0.36 -11.09
C THR A 246 -9.47 -0.05 -12.58
N LEU A 247 -8.37 0.51 -13.10
CA LEU A 247 -8.23 0.80 -14.53
C LEU A 247 -7.79 -0.44 -15.32
N ASN A 248 -8.09 -0.43 -16.62
CA ASN A 248 -7.69 -1.46 -17.59
C ASN A 248 -8.19 -2.88 -17.29
N LEU A 249 -9.28 -3.01 -16.53
CA LEU A 249 -9.95 -4.28 -16.25
C LEU A 249 -11.00 -4.56 -17.33
N GLU A 250 -10.57 -5.15 -18.45
CA GLU A 250 -11.43 -5.46 -19.61
C GLU A 250 -12.02 -6.87 -19.51
N GLN A 251 -11.19 -7.84 -19.08
CA GLN A 251 -11.58 -9.22 -18.87
C GLN A 251 -11.14 -9.64 -17.46
N PRO A 252 -12.03 -9.54 -16.46
CA PRO A 252 -11.72 -9.95 -15.10
C PRO A 252 -11.20 -11.39 -15.02
N ASP A 253 -10.26 -11.62 -14.12
CA ASP A 253 -9.78 -12.97 -13.79
C ASP A 253 -10.95 -13.92 -13.46
N PRO A 254 -10.94 -15.18 -13.90
CA PRO A 254 -12.02 -16.14 -13.60
C PRO A 254 -12.32 -16.35 -12.12
N LEU A 255 -11.42 -15.95 -11.21
CA LEU A 255 -11.68 -15.93 -9.76
C LEU A 255 -12.81 -14.97 -9.34
N PHE A 256 -13.10 -13.95 -10.17
CA PHE A 256 -14.17 -12.99 -9.94
C PHE A 256 -15.47 -13.49 -10.58
N GLU A 257 -16.42 -13.81 -9.71
CA GLU A 257 -17.71 -14.39 -10.09
C GLU A 257 -18.85 -13.64 -9.40
N SER A 258 -19.99 -13.57 -10.08
CA SER A 258 -21.22 -12.97 -9.54
C SER A 258 -20.98 -11.54 -9.02
N ALA A 259 -21.25 -11.25 -7.74
CA ALA A 259 -21.09 -9.92 -7.16
C ALA A 259 -19.68 -9.68 -6.58
N PHE A 260 -18.80 -10.68 -6.53
CA PHE A 260 -17.40 -10.48 -6.17
C PHE A 260 -16.64 -9.96 -7.39
N MET A 261 -16.56 -8.64 -7.52
CA MET A 261 -15.95 -7.98 -8.68
C MET A 261 -15.22 -6.69 -8.25
N PRO A 262 -14.01 -6.42 -8.75
CA PRO A 262 -13.36 -5.13 -8.53
C PRO A 262 -14.14 -4.01 -9.22
N LEU A 263 -14.16 -2.83 -8.63
CA LEU A 263 -14.77 -1.65 -9.22
C LEU A 263 -14.03 -1.28 -10.51
N THR A 264 -14.76 -1.11 -11.61
CA THR A 264 -14.25 -0.59 -12.88
C THR A 264 -14.52 0.91 -13.07
N ALA A 265 -15.39 1.49 -12.24
CA ALA A 265 -15.72 2.90 -12.22
C ALA A 265 -15.69 3.42 -10.78
N ALA A 266 -15.35 4.71 -10.62
CA ALA A 266 -15.40 5.36 -9.32
C ALA A 266 -16.82 5.27 -8.76
N LYS A 267 -16.97 4.78 -7.52
CA LYS A 267 -18.28 4.52 -6.91
C LYS A 267 -18.50 5.47 -5.74
N LYS A 268 -19.48 6.36 -5.87
CA LYS A 268 -19.94 7.19 -4.74
C LYS A 268 -20.75 6.32 -3.78
N MET A 269 -20.29 6.18 -2.55
CA MET A 269 -20.94 5.39 -1.50
C MET A 269 -20.46 5.83 -0.11
N PRO A 270 -21.23 5.61 0.96
CA PRO A 270 -20.72 5.75 2.32
C PRO A 270 -19.54 4.78 2.53
N ILE A 271 -18.43 5.29 3.05
CA ILE A 271 -17.24 4.49 3.40
C ILE A 271 -16.85 4.89 4.82
N ARG A 272 -17.19 4.04 5.79
CA ARG A 272 -16.95 4.25 7.23
C ARG A 272 -15.70 3.53 7.71
N ALA A 273 -15.36 2.39 7.11
CA ALA A 273 -14.12 1.69 7.38
C ALA A 273 -13.53 1.14 6.09
N ALA A 274 -12.21 1.20 5.97
CA ALA A 274 -11.52 0.77 4.78
C ALA A 274 -10.13 0.20 5.07
N ILE A 275 -9.69 -0.73 4.23
CA ILE A 275 -8.39 -1.42 4.34
C ILE A 275 -7.50 -1.05 3.15
N SER A 276 -6.19 -0.93 3.40
CA SER A 276 -5.15 -0.85 2.38
C SER A 276 -4.12 -1.96 2.62
N ASN A 277 -3.94 -2.82 1.63
CA ASN A 277 -2.97 -3.92 1.68
C ASN A 277 -1.65 -3.54 1.00
N SER A 278 -0.54 -4.07 1.52
CA SER A 278 0.78 -3.93 0.90
C SER A 278 1.63 -5.16 1.16
N PHE A 279 2.10 -5.81 0.09
CA PHE A 279 2.86 -7.05 0.16
C PHE A 279 4.20 -6.88 -0.58
N GLY A 280 5.30 -7.22 0.07
CA GLY A 280 6.66 -6.98 -0.43
C GLY A 280 7.45 -8.27 -0.67
N PHE A 281 8.51 -8.14 -1.47
CA PHE A 281 9.53 -9.18 -1.59
C PHE A 281 10.07 -9.61 -0.23
N GLY A 282 10.44 -10.88 -0.12
CA GLY A 282 10.71 -11.56 1.16
C GLY A 282 9.44 -12.04 1.88
N GLY A 283 8.26 -11.83 1.28
CA GLY A 283 6.98 -12.24 1.86
C GLY A 283 6.58 -11.39 3.07
N THR A 284 6.96 -10.11 3.08
CA THR A 284 6.60 -9.16 4.15
C THR A 284 5.25 -8.51 3.84
N ASN A 285 4.31 -8.61 4.78
CA ASN A 285 2.94 -8.18 4.55
C ASN A 285 2.49 -7.17 5.60
N ALA A 286 1.84 -6.10 5.15
CA ALA A 286 1.18 -5.12 5.97
C ALA A 286 -0.26 -4.89 5.47
N SER A 287 -1.19 -4.73 6.42
CA SER A 287 -2.56 -4.29 6.18
C SER A 287 -2.89 -3.17 7.15
N LEU A 288 -3.23 -2.00 6.61
CA LEU A 288 -3.65 -0.84 7.38
C LEU A 288 -5.16 -0.69 7.31
N LEU A 289 -5.80 -0.52 8.47
CA LEU A 289 -7.24 -0.31 8.59
C LEU A 289 -7.51 1.09 9.10
N PHE A 290 -8.35 1.83 8.36
CA PHE A 290 -8.79 3.16 8.71
C PHE A 290 -10.30 3.18 8.94
N SER A 291 -10.78 4.05 9.82
CA SER A 291 -12.22 4.35 9.96
C SER A 291 -12.50 5.85 9.94
N CYS A 292 -13.77 6.21 9.77
CA CYS A 292 -14.24 7.57 10.06
C CYS A 292 -13.72 8.03 11.44
N PRO A 293 -13.44 9.34 11.58
CA PRO A 293 -13.10 9.89 12.88
C PRO A 293 -14.25 9.71 13.90
N PRO A 294 -13.94 9.65 15.20
CA PRO A 294 -14.93 9.59 16.27
C PRO A 294 -15.76 10.87 16.38
#